data_AF-A0A6L7P9D6-F1
#
_entry.id   AF-A0A6L7P9D6-F1
#
_cell.length_a   1.000
_cell.length_b   1.000
_cell.length_c   1.000
_cell.angle_alpha   90.00
_cell.angle_beta   90.00
_cell.angle_gamma   90.00
#
_symmetry.space_group_name_H-M   'P 1'
#
loop_
_entity.id
_entity.type
_entity.pdbx_description
1 polymer ?
#
loop_
_entity_poly.entity_id
_entity_poly.type
_entity_poly.pdbx_seq_one_letter_code
_entity_poly.pdbx_strand_id
1 'polypeptide(L)' 'MLSRSFVVLWIAMAVAVMGIAMVSPLLPVFVREELHGPEFAVALSFSAIAISQIATSPVVGRFADKFGPKPFI' A
#
# COMPACT_ATOMS: atom_id res chain seq x y z
N MET A 1 -21.27 -9.28 17.51
CA MET A 1 -20.24 -9.32 18.58
C MET A 1 -18.88 -9.34 17.89
N LEU A 2 -17.99 -8.39 18.18
CA LEU A 2 -16.66 -8.34 17.59
C LEU A 2 -15.88 -9.59 18.01
N SER A 3 -15.50 -10.45 17.07
CA SER A 3 -14.69 -11.63 17.38
C SER A 3 -13.25 -11.20 17.68
N ARG A 4 -12.55 -11.96 18.54
CA ARG A 4 -11.13 -11.70 18.86
C ARG A 4 -10.27 -11.63 17.58
N SER A 5 -10.53 -12.53 16.63
CA SER A 5 -9.82 -12.56 15.34
C SER A 5 -10.07 -11.30 14.51
N PHE A 6 -11.30 -10.77 14.52
CA PHE A 6 -11.62 -9.53 13.81
C PHE A 6 -10.85 -8.34 14.38
N VAL A 7 -10.80 -8.19 15.72
CA VAL A 7 -10.07 -7.09 16.36
C VAL A 7 -8.57 -7.15 16.05
N VAL A 8 -7.97 -8.34 16.09
CA VAL A 8 -6.54 -8.53 15.76
C VAL A 8 -6.26 -8.15 14.30
N LEU A 9 -7.07 -8.64 13.36
CA LEU A 9 -6.92 -8.31 11.94
C LEU A 9 -7.13 -6.83 11.67
N TRP A 10 -8.10 -6.20 12.34
CA TRP A 10 -8.39 -4.80 12.19
C TRP A 10 -7.20 -3.93 12.64
N ILE A 11 -6.60 -4.24 13.81
CA ILE A 11 -5.42 -3.52 14.31
C ILE A 11 -4.23 -3.74 13.37
N ALA A 12 -3.97 -4.98 12.93
CA ALA A 12 -2.90 -5.27 12.00
C ALA A 12 -3.04 -4.48 10.69
N MET A 13 -4.24 -4.44 10.11
CA MET A 13 -4.54 -3.68 8.91
C MET A 13 -4.40 -2.17 9.14
N ALA A 14 -4.85 -1.66 10.28
CA ALA A 14 -4.73 -0.25 10.63
C ALA A 14 -3.26 0.19 10.72
N VAL A 15 -2.40 -0.61 11.35
CA VAL A 15 -0.95 -0.33 11.44
C VAL A 15 -0.31 -0.37 10.05
N ALA A 16 -0.65 -1.37 9.24
CA ALA A 16 -0.11 -1.49 7.88
C ALA A 16 -0.48 -0.27 7.00
N VAL A 17 -1.75 0.11 6.99
CA VAL A 17 -2.24 1.27 6.22
C VAL A 17 -1.64 2.58 6.74
N MET A 18 -1.46 2.71 8.05
CA MET A 18 -0.80 3.89 8.63
C MET A 18 0.65 4.02 8.17
N GLY A 19 1.42 2.92 8.12
CA GLY A 19 2.78 2.92 7.58
C GLY A 19 2.82 3.36 6.11
N ILE A 20 1.91 2.83 5.29
CA ILE A 20 1.79 3.22 3.87
C ILE A 20 1.44 4.70 3.75
N ALA A 21 0.50 5.19 4.57
CA ALA A 21 0.09 6.60 4.56
C ALA A 21 1.25 7.53 4.91
N MET A 22 2.10 7.17 5.88
CA MET A 22 3.28 7.94 6.26
C MET A 22 4.34 7.99 5.15
N VAL A 23 4.56 6.88 4.43
CA VAL A 23 5.61 6.78 3.41
C VAL A 23 5.13 7.28 2.04
N SER A 24 3.84 7.20 1.73
CA SER A 24 3.30 7.55 0.41
C SER A 24 3.63 8.97 -0.09
N PRO A 25 3.67 10.04 0.75
CA PRO A 25 4.07 11.36 0.28
C PRO A 25 5.59 11.56 0.24
N LEU A 26 6.38 10.68 0.86
CA LEU A 26 7.83 10.85 0.97
C LEU A 26 8.51 10.87 -0.41
N LEU A 27 8.13 9.93 -1.28
CA LEU A 27 8.67 9.79 -2.63
C LEU A 27 8.35 11.00 -3.52
N PRO A 28 7.09 11.46 -3.63
CA PRO A 28 6.75 12.68 -4.36
C PRO A 28 7.47 13.93 -3.83
N VAL A 29 7.59 14.07 -2.51
CA VAL A 29 8.30 15.20 -1.88
C VAL A 29 9.78 15.15 -2.23
N PHE A 30 10.42 13.99 -2.13
CA PHE A 30 11.83 13.81 -2.50
C PHE A 30 12.08 14.16 -3.98
N VAL A 31 11.21 13.72 -4.88
CA VAL A 31 11.31 14.03 -6.32
C VAL A 31 11.19 15.53 -6.57
N ARG A 32 10.34 16.22 -5.79
CA ARG A 32 10.14 17.66 -5.92
C ARG A 32 11.29 18.48 -5.31
N GLU A 33 11.68 18.16 -4.08
CA GLU A 33 12.57 19.00 -3.26
C GLU A 33 14.05 18.68 -3.49
N GLU A 34 14.42 17.40 -3.58
CA GLU A 34 15.83 17.00 -3.71
C GLU A 34 16.22 16.86 -5.18
N LEU A 35 15.37 16.21 -5.98
CA LEU A 35 15.65 15.96 -7.39
C LEU A 35 15.21 17.10 -8.32
N HIS A 36 14.48 18.09 -7.82
CA HIS A 36 13.94 19.22 -8.60
C HIS A 36 13.23 18.76 -9.89
N GLY A 37 12.52 17.63 -9.82
CA GLY A 37 11.86 17.01 -10.96
C GLY A 37 10.66 17.81 -11.47
N PRO A 38 10.28 17.65 -12.75
CA PRO A 38 9.09 18.32 -13.29
C PRO A 38 7.82 17.79 -12.63
N GLU A 39 6.75 18.58 -12.63
CA GLU A 39 5.44 18.23 -12.04
C GLU A 39 4.90 16.87 -12.52
N PHE A 40 5.17 16.52 -13.78
CA PHE A 40 4.82 15.22 -14.33
C PHE A 40 5.50 14.05 -13.59
N ALA A 41 6.78 14.18 -13.23
CA ALA A 41 7.51 13.16 -12.49
C ALA A 41 7.01 13.02 -11.04
N VAL A 42 6.65 14.13 -10.41
CA VAL A 42 6.02 14.13 -9.07
C VAL A 42 4.67 13.40 -9.11
N ALA A 43 3.81 13.73 -10.10
CA ALA A 43 2.51 13.09 -10.30
C ALA A 43 2.64 11.59 -10.60
N LEU A 44 3.63 11.21 -11.43
CA LEU A 44 3.90 9.80 -11.74
C LEU A 44 4.38 9.04 -10.51
N SER A 45 5.23 9.65 -9.68
CA SER A 45 5.77 9.02 -8.46
C SER A 45 4.68 8.73 -7.44
N PHE A 46 3.71 9.64 -7.29
CA PHE A 46 2.54 9.41 -6.44
C PHE A 46 1.61 8.33 -7.04
N SER A 47 1.35 8.41 -8.34
CA SER A 47 0.43 7.50 -9.05
C SER A 47 1.00 6.07 -9.17
N ALA A 48 2.33 5.91 -9.15
CA ALA A 48 3.00 4.62 -9.22
C ALA A 48 2.52 3.66 -8.12
N ILE A 49 2.27 4.18 -6.91
CA ILE A 49 1.75 3.38 -5.78
C ILE A 49 0.38 2.77 -6.13
N ALA A 50 -0.52 3.55 -6.74
CA ALA A 50 -1.84 3.07 -7.15
C ALA A 50 -1.74 2.08 -8.31
N ILE A 51 -0.88 2.35 -9.30
CA ILE A 51 -0.64 1.48 -10.46
C ILE A 51 -0.10 0.12 -9.99
N SER A 52 0.89 0.11 -9.08
CA SER A 52 1.42 -1.13 -8.51
C SER A 52 0.34 -1.92 -7.76
N GLN A 53 -0.51 -1.27 -6.98
CA GLN A 53 -1.62 -1.95 -6.30
C GLN A 53 -2.62 -2.58 -7.28
N ILE A 54 -2.99 -1.85 -8.34
CA ILE A 54 -3.91 -2.37 -9.37
C ILE A 54 -3.27 -3.57 -10.10
N ALA A 55 -1.97 -3.50 -10.40
CA ALA A 55 -1.27 -4.58 -11.08
C ALA A 55 -1.09 -5.82 -10.19
N THR A 56 -0.79 -5.64 -8.90
CA THR A 56 -0.41 -6.74 -7.99
C THR A 56 -1.61 -7.35 -7.26
N SER A 57 -2.66 -6.58 -6.98
CA SER A 57 -3.82 -7.08 -6.21
C SER A 57 -4.53 -8.30 -6.80
N PRO A 58 -4.74 -8.44 -8.13
CA PRO A 58 -5.41 -9.62 -8.67
C PRO A 58 -4.54 -10.88 -8.55
N VAL A 59 -3.22 -10.71 -8.62
CA VAL A 59 -2.26 -11.80 -8.51
C VAL A 59 -2.23 -12.28 -7.06
N VAL A 60 -1.97 -11.38 -6.11
CA VAL A 60 -1.89 -11.73 -4.69
C VAL A 60 -3.22 -12.26 -4.16
N GLY A 61 -4.35 -11.68 -4.59
CA GLY A 61 -5.68 -12.18 -4.23
C GLY A 61 -5.89 -13.63 -4.68
N ARG A 62 -5.54 -13.95 -5.94
CA ARG A 62 -5.61 -15.34 -6.44
C ARG A 62 -4.72 -16.31 -5.66
N PHE A 63 -3.53 -15.87 -5.24
CA PHE A 63 -2.65 -16.69 -4.42
C PHE A 63 -3.21 -16.88 -3.00
N ALA A 64 -3.78 -15.83 -2.41
CA ALA A 64 -4.44 -15.89 -1.10
C ALA A 64 -5.64 -16.82 -1.10
N ASP A 65 -6.44 -16.83 -2.18
CA ASP A 65 -7.57 -17.75 -2.33
C ASP A 65 -7.12 -19.22 -2.43
N LYS A 66 -5.96 -19.47 -3.06
CA LYS A 66 -5.43 -20.83 -3.27
C LYS A 66 -4.71 -21.41 -2.05
N PHE A 67 -3.94 -20.61 -1.34
CA PHE A 67 -3.08 -21.07 -0.22
C PHE A 67 -3.60 -20.64 1.15
N GLY A 68 -4.74 -19.97 1.19
CA GLY A 68 -5.31 -19.36 2.38
C GLY A 68 -4.73 -17.95 2.62
N PRO A 69 -5.48 -17.05 3.28
CA PRO A 69 -5.09 -15.64 3.41
C PRO A 69 -4.00 -15.39 4.45
N LYS A 70 -3.80 -16.31 5.42
CA LYS A 70 -2.87 -16.15 6.53
C LYS A 70 -1.40 -15.86 6.15
N PRO A 71 -0.80 -16.50 5.13
CA PRO A 71 0.56 -16.18 4.70
C PRO A 71 0.71 -14.86 3.91
N PHE A 72 -0.38 -14.19 3.54
CA PHE A 72 -0.37 -12.96 2.74
C PHE A 72 -0.79 -11.70 3.53
N ILE A 73 -1.11 -11.86 4.81
CA ILE A 73 -1.45 -10.79 5.76
C ILE A 73 -0.31 -10.71 6.78
#